data_AF-A2HZD5-F1
#
_entry.id   AF-A2HZD5-F1
#
_cell.length_a   1.000
_cell.length_b   1.000
_cell.length_c   1.000
_cell.angle_alpha   90.00
_cell.angle_beta   90.00
_cell.angle_gamma   90.00
#
_symmetry.space_group_name_H-M   'P 1'
#
loop_
_entity.id
_entity.type
_entity.pdbx_description
1 polymer ?
#
loop_
_entity_poly.entity_id
_entity_poly.type
_entity_poly.pdbx_seq_one_letter_code
_entity_poly.pdbx_strand_id
1 'polypeptide(L)'
;MTCFSSLLKTETRYVSNLKKLRHFNISVVICVQTAKSLSKDVKRILTDIILFPGLSEDDFMELMKESMAGKFDRHELWEKYKVIQDPHTSFRIHIYANKVQIVKSQA
;
A
#
# COMPACT_ATOMS: atom_id res chain seq x y z
N MET A 1 -0.13 -5.45 -20.86
CA MET A 1 -0.16 -5.23 -19.40
C MET A 1 -1.04 -6.30 -18.75
N THR A 2 -0.48 -7.48 -18.50
CA THR A 2 -1.15 -8.54 -17.73
C THR A 2 -0.47 -8.57 -16.37
N CYS A 3 -0.60 -7.48 -15.61
CA CYS A 3 0.15 -7.27 -14.38
C CYS A 3 -0.61 -7.93 -13.22
N PHE A 4 -0.15 -9.11 -12.80
CA PHE A 4 -0.22 -9.70 -11.45
C PHE A 4 -1.55 -9.73 -10.66
N SER A 5 -2.68 -9.25 -11.20
CA SER A 5 -3.98 -9.27 -10.50
C SER A 5 -4.57 -10.68 -10.42
N SER A 6 -4.33 -11.53 -11.41
CA SER A 6 -4.82 -12.92 -11.42
C SER A 6 -4.12 -13.84 -10.41
N LEU A 7 -2.93 -13.50 -9.90
CA LEU A 7 -2.20 -14.36 -8.97
C LEU A 7 -2.72 -14.25 -7.52
N LEU A 8 -3.36 -13.13 -7.16
CA LEU A 8 -3.89 -12.90 -5.81
C LEU A 8 -5.18 -13.69 -5.51
N LYS A 9 -5.88 -14.21 -6.53
CA LYS A 9 -7.13 -14.98 -6.36
C LYS A 9 -6.94 -16.37 -5.72
N THR A 10 -5.71 -16.81 -5.44
CA THR A 10 -5.43 -18.10 -4.77
C THR A 10 -4.94 -17.85 -3.33
N GLU A 11 -5.83 -17.32 -2.49
CA GLU A 11 -5.49 -16.50 -1.32
C GLU A 11 -4.64 -17.12 -0.18
N THR A 12 -4.71 -18.42 0.10
CA THR A 12 -4.13 -18.97 1.34
C THR A 12 -2.65 -19.37 1.23
N ARG A 13 -2.19 -19.84 0.05
CA ARG A 13 -0.82 -20.36 -0.09
C ARG A 13 0.23 -19.26 -0.29
N TYR A 14 -0.16 -18.11 -0.85
CA TYR A 14 0.77 -17.01 -1.12
C TYR A 14 1.12 -16.21 0.13
N VAL A 15 0.16 -15.94 1.03
CA VAL A 15 0.42 -15.18 2.26
C VAL A 15 1.44 -15.88 3.17
N SER A 16 1.34 -17.21 3.31
CA SER A 16 2.31 -17.99 4.08
C SER A 16 3.70 -17.99 3.45
N ASN A 17 3.80 -17.95 2.11
CA ASN A 17 5.06 -17.80 1.40
C ASN A 17 5.63 -16.38 1.53
N LEU A 18 4.81 -15.33 1.50
CA LEU A 18 5.25 -13.94 1.69
C LEU A 18 5.97 -13.75 3.04
N LYS A 19 5.47 -14.38 4.11
CA LYS A 19 6.14 -14.35 5.41
C LYS A 19 7.51 -15.04 5.39
N LYS A 20 7.67 -16.12 4.62
CA LYS A 20 8.94 -16.85 4.46
C LYS A 20 9.95 -16.05 3.65
N LEU A 21 9.53 -15.27 2.65
CA LEU A 21 10.43 -14.46 1.83
C LEU A 21 11.21 -13.42 2.65
N ARG A 22 10.62 -12.91 3.75
CA ARG A 22 11.33 -12.05 4.71
C ARG A 22 12.52 -12.73 5.37
N HIS A 23 12.45 -14.05 5.58
CA HIS A 23 13.58 -14.83 6.11
C HIS A 23 14.71 -14.95 5.09
N PHE A 24 14.38 -15.00 3.80
CA PHE A 24 15.36 -15.07 2.70
C PHE A 24 15.88 -13.70 2.25
N ASN A 25 15.53 -12.62 2.95
CA ASN A 25 15.88 -11.25 2.60
C ASN A 25 15.41 -10.85 1.17
N ILE A 26 14.30 -11.42 0.71
CA ILE A 26 13.72 -11.10 -0.60
C ILE A 26 12.61 -10.06 -0.39
N SER A 27 12.75 -8.91 -1.04
CA SER A 27 11.72 -7.87 -1.09
C SER A 27 10.66 -8.18 -2.14
N VAL A 28 9.39 -7.91 -1.82
CA VAL A 28 8.26 -8.12 -2.72
C VAL A 28 7.53 -6.80 -2.92
N VAL A 29 7.20 -6.50 -4.18
CA VAL A 29 6.36 -5.36 -4.54
C VAL A 29 5.04 -5.89 -5.08
N ILE A 30 3.93 -5.37 -4.53
CA ILE A 30 2.58 -5.71 -4.95
C ILE A 30 1.93 -4.46 -5.54
N CYS A 31 1.55 -4.52 -6.81
CA CYS A 31 0.87 -3.43 -7.51
C CYS A 31 -0.57 -3.83 -7.79
N VAL A 32 -1.53 -3.05 -7.30
CA VAL A 32 -2.97 -3.27 -7.48
C VAL A 32 -3.68 -1.95 -7.76
N GLN A 33 -4.83 -2.01 -8.41
CA GLN A 33 -5.63 -0.82 -8.73
C GLN A 33 -6.43 -0.30 -7.53
N THR A 34 -6.88 -1.19 -6.64
CA THR A 34 -7.65 -0.82 -5.43
C THR A 34 -7.13 -1.61 -4.23
N ALA A 35 -7.16 -1.00 -3.05
CA ALA A 35 -6.82 -1.68 -1.80
C ALA A 35 -7.78 -2.85 -1.49
N LYS A 36 -9.00 -2.84 -2.04
CA LYS A 36 -10.02 -3.88 -1.84
C LYS A 36 -9.61 -5.25 -2.40
N SER A 37 -8.73 -5.29 -3.39
CA SER A 37 -8.24 -6.56 -3.95
C SER A 37 -7.19 -7.25 -3.09
N LEU A 38 -6.72 -6.59 -2.01
CA LEU A 38 -5.76 -7.17 -1.07
C LEU A 38 -6.52 -7.79 0.10
N SER A 39 -6.18 -9.04 0.43
CA SER A 39 -6.70 -9.67 1.65
C SER A 39 -6.14 -8.99 2.91
N LYS A 40 -6.88 -9.09 4.01
CA LYS A 40 -6.51 -8.44 5.29
C LYS A 40 -5.13 -8.87 5.78
N ASP A 41 -4.75 -10.12 5.56
CA ASP A 41 -3.45 -10.63 5.99
C ASP A 41 -2.29 -10.02 5.21
N VAL A 42 -2.48 -9.72 3.92
CA VAL A 42 -1.48 -8.99 3.12
C VAL A 42 -1.35 -7.58 3.65
N LYS A 43 -2.47 -6.86 3.86
CA LYS A 43 -2.46 -5.48 4.40
C LYS A 43 -1.72 -5.38 5.74
N ARG A 44 -1.84 -6.40 6.60
CA ARG A 44 -1.17 -6.47 7.92
C ARG A 44 0.35 -6.65 7.85
N ILE A 45 0.88 -7.27 6.79
CA ILE A 45 2.33 -7.51 6.65
C ILE A 45 3.04 -6.45 5.80
N LEU A 46 2.30 -5.49 5.22
CA LEU A 46 2.88 -4.39 4.46
C LEU A 46 3.82 -3.56 5.34
N THR A 47 4.99 -3.26 4.79
CA THR A 47 6.02 -2.43 5.44
C THR A 47 6.00 -1.00 4.92
N ASP A 48 5.63 -0.86 3.65
CA ASP A 48 5.63 0.38 2.90
C ASP A 48 4.37 0.42 2.02
N ILE A 49 3.74 1.59 1.93
CA ILE A 49 2.56 1.83 1.08
C ILE A 49 2.91 2.97 0.14
N ILE A 50 2.73 2.75 -1.16
CA ILE A 50 2.91 3.77 -2.19
C ILE A 50 1.56 3.97 -2.87
N LEU A 51 1.02 5.18 -2.78
CA LEU A 51 -0.26 5.56 -3.36
C LEU A 51 -0.04 6.60 -4.46
N PHE A 52 -0.73 6.41 -5.57
CA PHE A 52 -0.88 7.39 -6.65
C PHE A 52 -2.28 8.00 -6.55
N PRO A 53 -2.52 9.22 -7.06
CA PRO A 53 -3.83 9.85 -6.97
C PRO A 53 -4.93 9.01 -7.64
N GLY A 54 -6.16 9.11 -7.13
CA GLY A 54 -7.33 8.40 -7.64
C GLY A 54 -7.99 7.40 -6.68
N LEU A 55 -7.39 7.14 -5.51
CA LEU A 55 -8.03 6.36 -4.44
C LEU A 55 -9.14 7.18 -3.74
N SER A 56 -10.29 6.57 -3.47
CA SER A 56 -11.39 7.19 -2.69
C SER A 56 -11.03 7.29 -1.20
N GLU A 57 -11.73 8.18 -0.49
CA GLU A 57 -11.55 8.34 0.97
C GLU A 57 -11.83 7.04 1.71
N ASP A 58 -12.95 6.36 1.39
CA ASP A 58 -13.32 5.11 2.04
C ASP A 58 -12.25 4.03 1.86
N ASP A 59 -11.73 3.86 0.64
CA ASP A 59 -10.70 2.85 0.35
C ASP A 59 -9.38 3.20 1.05
N PHE A 60 -9.05 4.49 1.14
CA PHE A 60 -7.89 4.98 1.88
C PHE A 60 -8.03 4.68 3.39
N MET A 61 -9.16 5.04 3.97
CA MET A 61 -9.42 4.83 5.41
C MET A 61 -9.43 3.34 5.77
N GLU A 62 -9.98 2.49 4.91
CA GLU A 62 -9.95 1.03 5.05
C GLU A 62 -8.52 0.50 4.99
N LEU A 63 -7.73 0.90 3.99
CA LEU A 63 -6.32 0.50 3.85
C LEU A 63 -5.50 0.88 5.10
N MET A 64 -5.70 2.09 5.60
CA MET A 64 -5.01 2.58 6.78
C MET A 64 -5.46 1.86 8.05
N LYS A 65 -6.75 1.48 8.15
CA LYS A 65 -7.29 0.72 9.29
C LYS A 65 -6.78 -0.71 9.34
N GLU A 66 -6.69 -1.37 8.19
CA GLU A 66 -6.35 -2.80 8.11
C GLU A 66 -4.84 -3.06 8.05
N SER A 67 -4.05 -2.04 7.74
CA SER A 67 -2.59 -2.11 7.77
C SER A 67 -1.99 -1.62 9.08
N MET A 68 -0.69 -1.89 9.27
CA MET A 68 0.08 -1.36 10.40
C MET A 68 0.26 0.17 10.33
N ALA A 69 -0.22 0.83 9.27
CA ALA A 69 -0.23 2.28 9.15
C ALA A 69 -1.32 2.94 10.01
N GLY A 70 -2.23 2.17 10.63
CA GLY A 70 -3.23 2.69 11.57
C GLY A 70 -2.65 3.39 12.81
N LYS A 71 -1.34 3.28 13.05
CA LYS A 71 -0.62 4.04 14.09
C LYS A 71 -0.47 5.54 13.79
N PHE A 72 -0.61 5.93 12.52
CA PHE A 72 -0.57 7.33 12.11
C PHE A 72 -1.97 7.96 12.17
N ASP A 73 -2.06 9.28 12.24
CA ASP A 73 -3.33 9.98 12.09
C ASP A 73 -3.85 9.84 10.65
N ARG A 74 -4.90 9.05 10.50
CA ARG A 74 -5.47 8.70 9.18
C ARG A 74 -6.15 9.89 8.52
N HIS A 75 -6.74 10.79 9.29
CA HIS A 75 -7.38 11.99 8.77
C HIS A 75 -6.32 12.99 8.30
N GLU A 76 -5.26 13.20 9.08
CA GLU A 76 -4.14 14.06 8.66
C GLU A 76 -3.49 13.55 7.36
N LEU A 77 -3.30 12.23 7.26
CA LEU A 77 -2.73 11.63 6.04
C LEU A 77 -3.66 11.76 4.84
N TRP A 78 -4.97 11.61 5.04
CA TRP A 78 -5.96 11.83 3.99
C TRP A 78 -5.93 13.27 3.49
N GLU A 79 -5.87 14.26 4.38
CA GLU A 79 -5.79 15.68 4.00
C GLU A 79 -4.55 15.97 3.15
N LYS A 80 -3.41 15.33 3.45
CA LYS A 80 -2.19 15.45 2.65
C LYS A 80 -2.27 14.71 1.31
N TYR A 81 -2.98 13.60 1.28
CA TYR A 81 -3.11 12.77 0.08
C TYR A 81 -4.11 13.34 -0.93
N LYS A 82 -5.29 13.79 -0.48
CA LYS A 82 -6.41 14.22 -1.35
C LYS A 82 -6.07 15.42 -2.24
N VAL A 83 -5.08 16.22 -1.87
CA VAL A 83 -4.63 17.39 -2.64
C VAL A 83 -3.65 17.04 -3.76
N ILE A 84 -3.19 15.79 -3.85
CA ILE A 84 -2.31 15.33 -4.92
C ILE A 84 -3.13 15.13 -6.18
N GLN A 85 -2.80 15.90 -7.23
CA GLN A 85 -3.46 15.81 -8.54
C GLN A 85 -2.57 15.24 -9.64
N ASP A 86 -1.25 15.40 -9.51
CA ASP A 86 -0.30 14.93 -10.52
C ASP A 86 -0.21 13.39 -10.50
N PRO A 87 -0.56 12.70 -11.61
CA PRO A 87 -0.51 11.24 -11.70
C PRO A 87 0.86 10.63 -11.41
N HIS A 88 1.93 11.39 -11.63
CA HIS A 88 3.30 10.93 -11.40
C HIS A 88 3.82 11.24 -9.99
N THR A 89 3.06 11.97 -9.19
CA THR A 89 3.37 12.20 -7.78
C THR A 89 2.90 11.01 -6.95
N SER A 90 3.81 10.48 -6.12
CA SER A 90 3.54 9.34 -5.24
C SER A 90 3.52 9.74 -3.76
N PHE A 91 2.50 9.28 -3.04
CA PHE A 91 2.39 9.39 -1.60
C PHE A 91 2.93 8.11 -0.96
N ARG A 92 4.05 8.22 -0.24
CA ARG A 92 4.78 7.08 0.31
C ARG A 92 4.69 7.08 1.83
N ILE A 93 4.20 5.99 2.39
CA ILE A 93 4.11 5.75 3.84
C ILE A 93 5.09 4.63 4.16
N HIS A 94 6.18 4.96 4.83
CA HIS A 94 7.16 4.01 5.35
C HIS A 94 6.81 3.69 6.80
N ILE A 95 6.14 2.56 7.02
CA ILE A 95 5.54 2.24 8.32
C ILE A 95 6.62 2.03 9.37
N TYR A 96 7.65 1.21 9.08
CA TYR A 96 8.71 0.94 10.05
C TYR A 96 9.69 2.11 10.24
N ALA A 97 9.92 2.92 9.21
CA ALA A 97 10.75 4.13 9.34
C ALA A 97 10.00 5.32 9.95
N ASN A 98 8.71 5.15 10.28
CA ASN A 98 7.82 6.18 10.79
C ASN A 98 7.82 7.47 9.94
N LYS A 99 7.89 7.31 8.62
CA LYS A 99 8.14 8.42 7.69
C LYS A 99 7.08 8.45 6.60
N VAL A 100 6.59 9.65 6.29
CA VAL A 100 5.66 9.90 5.19
C VAL A 100 6.29 10.90 4.23
N GLN A 101 6.25 10.61 2.94
CA GLN A 101 6.89 11.43 1.91
C GLN A 101 5.98 11.58 0.69
N ILE A 102 5.93 12.79 0.15
CA ILE A 102 5.32 13.07 -1.14
C ILE A 102 6.46 13.23 -2.13
N VAL A 103 6.59 12.28 -3.06
CA VAL A 103 7.64 12.30 -4.08
C VAL A 103 7.01 12.74 -5.39
N LYS A 104 7.30 13.97 -5.79
CA LYS A 104 6.92 14.52 -7.09
C LYS A 104 7.80 13.90 -8.18
N SER A 105 7.23 13.66 -9.35
CA SER A 105 8.04 13.30 -10.51
C SER A 105 8.85 14.52 -10.94
N GLN A 106 10.17 14.37 -11.06
CA GLN A 106 10.98 15.38 -11.74
C GLN A 106 10.70 15.23 -13.24
N ALA A 107 10.24 16.31 -13.86
CA ALA A 107 10.15 16.44 -15.31
C ALA A 107 11.54 16.65 -15.91
#